data_AF-A0A433Q2B1-F1
#
_entry.id   AF-A0A433Q2B1-F1
#
_cell.length_a   1.000
_cell.length_b   1.000
_cell.length_c   1.000
_cell.angle_alpha   90.00
_cell.angle_beta   90.00
_cell.angle_gamma   90.00
#
_symmetry.space_group_name_H-M   'P 1'
#
loop_
_entity.id
_entity.type
_entity.pdbx_description
1 polymer ?
#
loop_
_entity_poly.entity_id
_entity_poly.type
_entity_poly.pdbx_seq_one_letter_code
_entity_poly.pdbx_strand_id
1 'polypeptide(L)'
;MLIDIRTTISKVYAEHRYLQEHLQDEEIIKFDRIVREDPSYPTLRHALGELSEYLARYHQQKCIVLIDEYDAPIGAAYHKGYYDDAMDFFRPMFSSLLKDNINLHKAFLVGVLRVGKSGFLSGLNNISVYPMTHPQFASSFGFTSDEVELLLTHHS
;
A
#
# COMPACT_ATOMS: atom_id res chain seq x y z
N MET A 1 13.59 -6.78 8.01
CA MET A 1 12.90 -5.87 7.06
C MET A 1 12.69 -6.52 5.70
N LEU A 2 13.71 -6.68 4.84
CA LEU A 2 13.48 -7.21 3.48
C LEU A 2 12.99 -8.66 3.46
N ILE A 3 13.41 -9.48 4.42
CA ILE A 3 12.89 -10.86 4.60
C ILE A 3 11.40 -10.81 4.96
N ASP A 4 11.01 -10.01 5.96
CA ASP A 4 9.61 -9.90 6.40
C ASP A 4 8.70 -9.38 5.28
N ILE A 5 9.19 -8.41 4.49
CA ILE A 5 8.48 -7.89 3.31
C ILE A 5 8.30 -8.99 2.26
N ARG A 6 9.35 -9.78 2.00
CA ARG A 6 9.28 -10.91 1.07
C ARG A 6 8.25 -11.93 1.51
N THR A 7 8.27 -12.34 2.77
CA THR A 7 7.28 -13.27 3.32
C THR A 7 5.86 -12.70 3.24
N THR A 8 5.69 -11.39 3.50
CA THR A 8 4.37 -10.73 3.40
C THR A 8 3.86 -10.70 1.96
N ILE A 9 4.69 -10.30 0.99
CA ILE A 9 4.33 -10.28 -0.43
C ILE A 9 4.05 -11.70 -0.94
N SER A 10 4.85 -12.68 -0.52
CA SER A 10 4.65 -14.09 -0.85
C SER A 10 3.27 -14.59 -0.42
N LYS A 11 2.84 -14.27 0.81
CA LYS A 11 1.50 -14.63 1.31
C LYS A 11 0.40 -14.03 0.45
N VAL A 12 0.50 -12.75 0.10
CA VAL A 12 -0.48 -12.08 -0.78
C VAL A 12 -0.55 -12.77 -2.14
N TYR A 13 0.60 -13.09 -2.75
CA TYR A 13 0.61 -13.85 -4.01
C TYR A 13 0.04 -15.26 -3.85
N ALA A 14 0.32 -15.93 -2.73
CA ALA A 14 -0.17 -17.28 -2.46
C ALA A 14 -1.71 -17.33 -2.34
N GLU A 15 -2.34 -16.29 -1.80
CA GLU A 15 -3.80 -16.13 -1.76
C GLU A 15 -4.42 -16.05 -3.18
N HIS A 16 -3.62 -15.65 -4.16
CA HIS A 16 -4.03 -15.46 -5.55
C HIS A 16 -3.48 -16.53 -6.51
N ARG A 17 -3.14 -17.73 -6.01
CA ARG A 17 -2.65 -18.84 -6.86
C ARG A 17 -3.59 -19.22 -8.01
N TYR A 18 -4.89 -18.98 -7.87
CA TYR A 18 -5.87 -19.22 -8.93
C TYR A 18 -5.58 -18.42 -10.22
N LEU A 19 -4.81 -17.33 -10.13
CA LEU A 19 -4.40 -16.55 -11.28
C LEU A 19 -3.46 -17.33 -12.21
N GLN A 20 -2.67 -18.29 -11.69
CA GLN A 20 -1.60 -18.96 -12.44
C GLN A 20 -2.09 -19.66 -13.70
N GLU A 21 -3.32 -20.16 -13.72
CA GLU A 21 -3.94 -20.80 -14.90
C GLU A 21 -4.20 -19.82 -16.07
N HIS A 22 -4.15 -18.51 -15.80
CA HIS A 22 -4.47 -17.42 -16.73
C HIS A 22 -3.27 -16.51 -17.00
N LEU A 23 -2.10 -16.86 -16.46
CA LEU A 23 -0.85 -16.15 -16.66
C LEU A 23 -0.09 -16.72 -17.87
N GLN A 24 0.72 -15.88 -18.51
CA GLN A 24 1.69 -16.33 -19.51
C GLN A 24 2.84 -17.10 -18.84
N ASP A 25 3.54 -17.96 -19.58
CA ASP A 25 4.62 -18.80 -19.03
C ASP A 25 5.67 -18.00 -18.24
N GLU A 26 6.05 -16.82 -18.74
CA GLU A 26 7.03 -15.92 -18.10
C GLU A 26 6.49 -15.31 -16.80
N GLU A 27 5.19 -14.98 -16.77
CA GLU A 27 4.49 -14.47 -15.59
C GLU A 27 4.37 -15.57 -14.52
N ILE A 28 4.07 -16.82 -14.93
CA ILE A 28 4.03 -17.98 -14.04
C ILE A 28 5.38 -18.17 -13.36
N ILE A 29 6.48 -18.12 -14.11
CA ILE A 29 7.85 -18.26 -13.56
C ILE A 29 8.11 -17.20 -12.49
N LYS A 30 7.79 -15.92 -12.76
CA LYS A 30 7.94 -14.85 -11.77
C LYS A 30 7.06 -15.07 -10.55
N PHE A 31 5.78 -15.38 -10.77
CA PHE A 31 4.79 -15.60 -9.73
C PHE A 31 5.24 -16.71 -8.77
N ASP A 32 5.69 -17.84 -9.32
CA ASP A 32 6.17 -18.98 -8.54
C ASP A 32 7.43 -18.64 -7.73
N ARG A 33 8.35 -17.85 -8.29
CA ARG A 33 9.56 -17.41 -7.55
C ARG A 33 9.20 -16.50 -6.38
N ILE A 34 8.21 -15.61 -6.54
CA ILE A 34 7.72 -14.76 -5.44
C ILE A 34 7.06 -15.61 -4.35
N VAL A 35 6.17 -16.53 -4.73
CA VAL A 35 5.44 -17.39 -3.79
C VAL A 35 6.38 -18.36 -3.04
N ARG A 36 7.46 -18.82 -3.67
CA ARG A 36 8.47 -19.68 -3.03
C ARG A 36 9.50 -18.90 -2.22
N GLU A 37 9.33 -17.58 -2.10
CA GLU A 37 10.27 -16.69 -1.41
C GLU A 37 11.70 -16.82 -1.94
N ASP A 38 11.87 -17.07 -3.24
CA ASP A 38 13.18 -17.31 -3.86
C ASP A 38 14.15 -16.13 -3.58
N PRO A 39 15.22 -16.36 -2.80
CA PRO A 39 16.14 -15.29 -2.41
C PRO A 39 16.92 -14.73 -3.60
N SER A 40 17.03 -15.47 -4.71
CA SER A 40 17.66 -15.02 -5.94
C SER A 40 16.75 -14.16 -6.82
N TYR A 41 15.46 -14.02 -6.49
CA TYR A 41 14.57 -13.13 -7.21
C TYR A 41 14.98 -11.67 -6.96
N PRO A 42 15.35 -10.92 -8.01
CA PRO A 42 16.19 -9.73 -7.90
C PRO A 42 15.53 -8.59 -7.13
N THR A 43 14.21 -8.38 -7.28
CA THR A 43 13.51 -7.34 -6.52
C THR A 43 12.00 -7.56 -6.47
N LEU A 44 11.39 -7.17 -5.34
CA LEU A 44 9.94 -7.18 -5.15
C LEU A 44 9.31 -5.79 -5.36
N ARG A 45 10.10 -4.82 -5.82
CA ARG A 45 9.67 -3.43 -6.03
C ARG A 45 8.55 -3.27 -7.06
N HIS A 46 8.22 -4.28 -7.84
CA HIS A 46 7.12 -4.20 -8.83
C HIS A 46 5.99 -5.19 -8.54
N ALA A 47 6.14 -6.02 -7.50
CA ALA A 47 5.27 -7.16 -7.26
C ALA A 47 3.80 -6.74 -7.10
N LEU A 48 3.49 -5.73 -6.28
CA LEU A 48 2.11 -5.29 -6.12
C LEU A 48 1.51 -4.68 -7.39
N GLY A 49 2.33 -3.99 -8.19
CA GLY A 49 1.91 -3.46 -9.49
C GLY A 49 1.57 -4.58 -10.48
N GLU A 50 2.47 -5.56 -10.63
CA GLU A 50 2.26 -6.75 -11.46
C GLU A 50 1.02 -7.54 -10.98
N LEU A 51 0.86 -7.75 -9.68
CA LEU A 51 -0.31 -8.44 -9.14
C LEU A 51 -1.62 -7.72 -9.45
N SER A 52 -1.64 -6.38 -9.39
CA SER A 52 -2.83 -5.60 -9.76
C SER A 52 -3.20 -5.77 -11.24
N GLU A 53 -2.21 -5.94 -12.11
CA GLU A 53 -2.44 -6.24 -13.52
C GLU A 53 -3.05 -7.63 -13.70
N TYR A 54 -2.49 -8.64 -13.02
CA TYR A 54 -2.99 -10.01 -13.09
C TYR A 54 -4.43 -10.11 -12.58
N LEU A 55 -4.73 -9.45 -11.45
CA LEU A 55 -6.07 -9.39 -10.89
C LEU A 55 -7.04 -8.67 -11.84
N ALA A 56 -6.64 -7.54 -12.42
CA ALA A 56 -7.50 -6.80 -13.34
C ALA A 56 -7.79 -7.58 -14.61
N ARG A 57 -6.80 -8.29 -15.15
CA ARG A 57 -6.93 -9.15 -16.32
C ARG A 57 -7.83 -10.35 -16.04
N TYR A 58 -7.67 -11.00 -14.90
CA TYR A 58 -8.49 -12.16 -14.55
C TYR A 58 -9.95 -11.79 -14.25
N HIS A 59 -10.18 -10.77 -13.42
CA HIS A 59 -11.52 -10.36 -13.01
C HIS A 59 -12.23 -9.46 -14.02
N GLN A 60 -11.53 -9.02 -15.08
CA GLN A 60 -12.02 -8.03 -16.06
C GLN A 60 -12.52 -6.74 -15.38
N GLN A 61 -11.92 -6.39 -14.25
CA GLN A 61 -12.29 -5.25 -13.41
C GLN A 61 -11.04 -4.62 -12.79
N LYS A 62 -11.00 -3.29 -12.79
CA LYS A 62 -9.89 -2.55 -12.18
C LYS A 62 -9.88 -2.72 -10.65
N CYS A 63 -8.69 -2.82 -10.06
CA CYS A 63 -8.52 -3.03 -8.62
C CYS A 63 -8.83 -1.76 -7.80
N ILE A 64 -9.35 -1.96 -6.59
CA ILE A 64 -9.34 -0.96 -5.53
C ILE A 64 -8.25 -1.35 -4.54
N VAL A 65 -7.36 -0.41 -4.23
CA VAL A 65 -6.24 -0.62 -3.30
C VAL A 65 -6.50 0.17 -2.02
N LEU A 66 -6.48 -0.50 -0.88
CA LEU A 66 -6.60 0.12 0.44
C LEU A 66 -5.26 -0.09 1.17
N ILE A 67 -4.58 0.99 1.52
CA ILE A 67 -3.31 0.94 2.24
C ILE A 67 -3.50 1.70 3.55
N ASP A 68 -3.57 0.95 4.64
CA ASP A 68 -3.54 1.51 5.97
C ASP A 68 -2.09 1.71 6.43
N GLU A 69 -1.88 2.68 7.32
CA GLU A 69 -0.59 3.06 7.90
C GLU A 69 0.57 3.11 6.89
N TYR A 70 0.34 3.70 5.71
CA TYR A 70 1.32 3.68 4.61
C TYR A 70 2.68 4.30 4.99
N ASP A 71 2.71 5.14 6.03
CA ASP A 71 3.84 5.89 6.54
C ASP A 71 4.55 5.23 7.73
N ALA A 72 3.98 4.18 8.33
CA ALA A 72 4.60 3.43 9.43
C ALA A 72 6.02 2.91 9.11
N PRO A 73 6.29 2.26 7.94
CA PRO A 73 7.65 1.79 7.64
C PRO A 73 8.64 2.95 7.47
N ILE A 74 8.17 4.12 7.06
CA ILE A 74 8.98 5.34 6.88
C ILE A 74 9.43 5.87 8.24
N GLY A 75 8.49 6.00 9.18
CA GLY A 75 8.78 6.45 10.55
C GLY A 75 9.74 5.50 11.25
N ALA A 76 9.52 4.19 11.13
CA ALA A 76 10.41 3.18 11.69
C ALA A 76 11.83 3.26 11.09
N ALA A 77 11.95 3.44 9.78
CA ALA A 77 13.23 3.56 9.09
C ALA A 77 14.00 4.81 9.49
N TYR A 78 13.31 5.94 9.66
CA TYR A 78 13.89 7.18 10.14
C TYR A 78 14.48 7.02 11.55
N HIS A 79 13.72 6.47 12.49
CA HIS A 79 14.19 6.29 13.87
C HIS A 79 15.32 5.28 14.02
N LYS A 80 15.39 4.28 13.13
CA LYS A 80 16.39 3.21 13.18
C LYS A 80 17.58 3.45 12.23
N GLY A 81 17.65 4.58 11.53
CA GLY A 81 18.79 4.99 10.73
C GLY A 81 18.95 4.29 9.37
N TYR A 82 17.89 3.67 8.83
CA TYR A 82 17.90 3.02 7.50
C TYR A 82 16.89 3.67 6.53
N TYR A 83 16.62 4.96 6.71
CA TYR A 83 15.63 5.69 5.93
C TYR A 83 15.86 5.56 4.41
N ASP A 84 17.09 5.78 3.95
CA ASP A 84 17.41 5.75 2.51
C ASP A 84 17.19 4.36 1.91
N ASP A 85 17.66 3.29 2.57
CA ASP A 85 17.44 1.90 2.14
C ASP A 85 15.95 1.54 2.06
N ALA A 86 15.16 2.00 3.04
CA ALA A 86 13.72 1.81 3.02
C ALA A 86 13.09 2.58 1.84
N MET A 87 13.50 3.82 1.61
CA MET A 87 12.96 4.66 0.53
C MET A 87 13.32 4.12 -0.84
N ASP A 88 14.53 3.56 -1.01
CA ASP A 88 14.97 2.89 -2.23
C ASP A 88 14.12 1.67 -2.58
N PHE A 89 13.50 1.03 -1.59
CA PHE A 89 12.57 -0.07 -1.80
C PHE A 89 11.11 0.41 -1.97
N PHE A 90 10.59 1.18 -1.01
CA PHE A 90 9.18 1.50 -0.94
C PHE A 90 8.74 2.51 -2.00
N ARG A 91 9.57 3.51 -2.35
CA ARG A 91 9.22 4.50 -3.39
C ARG A 91 8.92 3.85 -4.74
N PRO A 92 9.77 2.98 -5.31
CA PRO A 92 9.45 2.31 -6.57
C PRO A 92 8.27 1.35 -6.43
N MET A 93 8.09 0.70 -5.27
CA MET A 93 6.93 -0.18 -5.03
C MET A 93 5.60 0.56 -5.07
N PHE A 94 5.46 1.64 -4.31
CA PHE A 94 4.23 2.43 -4.36
C PHE A 94 4.07 3.16 -5.70
N SER A 95 5.17 3.60 -6.33
CA SER A 95 5.09 4.19 -7.67
C SER A 95 4.57 3.17 -8.68
N SER A 96 5.08 1.94 -8.67
CA SER A 96 4.64 0.87 -9.57
C SER A 96 3.18 0.50 -9.36
N LEU A 97 2.67 0.57 -8.13
CA LEU A 97 1.29 0.26 -7.82
C LEU A 97 0.34 1.42 -8.11
N LEU A 98 0.72 2.66 -7.77
CA LEU A 98 -0.22 3.80 -7.68
C LEU A 98 -0.05 4.83 -8.80
N LYS A 99 1.15 4.98 -9.38
CA LYS A 99 1.42 6.00 -10.39
C LYS A 99 1.07 5.47 -11.78
N ASP A 100 0.17 6.17 -12.47
CA ASP A 100 -0.21 5.86 -13.86
C ASP A 100 -0.66 4.40 -14.09
N ASN A 101 -1.04 3.68 -13.02
CA ASN A 101 -1.45 2.29 -13.11
C ASN A 101 -2.88 2.19 -13.64
N ILE A 102 -3.01 1.87 -14.93
CA ILE A 102 -4.29 1.74 -15.62
C ILE A 102 -5.20 0.65 -15.05
N ASN A 103 -4.62 -0.30 -14.32
CA ASN A 103 -5.31 -1.42 -13.68
C ASN A 103 -6.01 -1.02 -12.37
N LEU A 104 -5.74 0.18 -11.84
CA LEU A 104 -6.43 0.69 -10.65
C LEU A 104 -7.67 1.50 -11.03
N HIS A 105 -8.75 1.25 -10.29
CA HIS A 105 -9.91 2.13 -10.27
C HIS A 105 -9.67 3.28 -9.30
N LYS A 106 -9.21 2.95 -8.09
CA LYS A 106 -8.95 3.91 -7.02
C LYS A 106 -8.00 3.32 -5.99
N ALA A 107 -7.20 4.18 -5.36
CA ALA A 107 -6.44 3.83 -4.17
C ALA A 107 -6.87 4.74 -3.01
N PHE A 108 -6.94 4.17 -1.82
CA PHE A 108 -7.17 4.89 -0.57
C PHE A 108 -6.01 4.62 0.37
N LEU A 109 -5.37 5.70 0.84
CA LEU A 109 -4.21 5.63 1.71
C LEU A 109 -4.56 6.33 3.02
N VAL A 110 -4.32 5.65 4.14
CA VAL A 110 -4.51 6.18 5.49
C VAL A 110 -3.16 6.18 6.20
N GLY A 111 -2.85 7.28 6.88
CA GLY A 111 -1.58 7.46 7.58
C GLY A 111 -1.53 8.79 8.31
N VAL A 112 -0.53 8.96 9.17
CA VAL A 112 -0.37 10.15 10.01
C VAL A 112 0.32 11.27 9.24
N LEU A 113 1.39 10.93 8.52
CA LEU A 113 2.14 11.85 7.68
C LEU A 113 1.32 12.24 6.47
N ARG A 114 1.43 13.51 6.07
CA ARG A 114 0.82 13.99 4.82
C ARG A 114 1.68 13.56 3.63
N VAL A 115 1.05 12.85 2.69
CA VAL A 115 1.64 12.33 1.45
C VAL A 115 2.49 13.38 0.72
N GLY A 116 2.00 14.62 0.63
CA GLY A 116 2.68 15.72 -0.07
C GLY A 116 3.88 16.34 0.66
N LYS A 117 4.05 16.10 1.97
CA LYS A 117 5.18 16.65 2.75
C LYS A 117 6.31 15.65 2.96
N SER A 118 6.05 14.35 2.87
CA SER A 118 7.06 13.31 3.12
C SER A 118 8.02 13.10 1.93
N GLY A 119 7.75 13.68 0.76
CA GLY A 119 8.53 13.47 -0.48
C GLY A 119 8.45 12.04 -1.04
N PHE A 120 7.87 11.11 -0.27
CA PHE A 120 7.79 9.68 -0.51
C PHE A 120 6.97 9.30 -1.74
N LEU A 121 5.84 9.99 -1.93
CA LEU A 121 4.92 9.79 -3.05
C LEU A 121 4.81 11.07 -3.91
N SER A 122 5.87 11.87 -3.93
CA SER A 122 5.93 13.12 -4.71
C SER A 122 5.72 12.90 -6.22
N GLY A 123 5.92 11.68 -6.71
CA GLY A 123 5.68 11.30 -8.10
C GLY A 123 4.22 10.99 -8.47
N LEU A 124 3.30 10.94 -7.50
CA LEU A 124 1.88 10.68 -7.78
C LEU A 124 1.19 11.95 -8.29
N ASN A 125 0.53 11.82 -9.44
CA ASN A 125 -0.11 12.90 -10.18
C ASN A 125 -1.64 12.99 -9.98
N ASN A 126 -2.25 12.02 -9.29
CA ASN A 126 -3.70 11.89 -9.11
C ASN A 126 -4.10 11.78 -7.62
N ILE A 127 -3.57 12.64 -6.75
CA ILE A 127 -3.85 12.60 -5.29
C ILE A 127 -4.85 13.68 -4.88
N SER A 128 -5.87 13.29 -4.11
CA SER A 128 -6.63 14.19 -3.24
C SER A 128 -6.29 13.88 -1.78
N VAL A 129 -5.93 14.91 -1.00
CA VAL A 129 -5.58 14.77 0.42
C VAL A 129 -6.70 15.32 1.29
N TYR A 130 -7.20 14.48 2.21
CA TYR A 130 -8.23 14.85 3.17
C TYR A 130 -7.68 14.76 4.58
N PRO A 131 -7.36 15.89 5.24
CA PRO A 131 -7.04 15.90 6.66
C PRO A 131 -8.24 15.40 7.49
N MET A 132 -7.99 14.88 8.71
CA MET A 132 -9.08 14.49 9.64
C MET A 132 -10.06 15.65 9.93
N THR A 133 -9.57 16.89 9.89
CA THR A 133 -10.39 18.09 10.10
C THR A 133 -11.17 18.53 8.85
N HIS A 134 -11.12 17.77 7.75
CA HIS A 134 -11.82 18.14 6.53
C HIS A 134 -13.34 18.03 6.77
N PRO A 135 -14.15 19.08 6.49
CA PRO A 135 -15.58 19.10 6.86
C PRO A 135 -16.38 17.88 6.39
N GLN A 136 -16.06 17.34 5.21
CA GLN A 136 -16.71 16.14 4.66
C GLN A 136 -16.56 14.88 5.54
N PHE A 137 -15.48 14.80 6.31
CA PHE A 137 -15.12 13.63 7.11
C PHE A 137 -14.96 13.96 8.60
N ALA A 138 -15.19 15.21 9.00
CA ALA A 138 -14.95 15.68 10.37
C ALA A 138 -15.82 14.96 11.40
N SER A 139 -17.00 14.47 11.01
CA SER A 139 -17.88 13.69 11.88
C SER A 139 -17.67 12.17 11.76
N SER A 140 -16.70 11.72 10.96
CA SER A 140 -16.44 10.29 10.72
C SER A 140 -15.25 9.75 11.51
N PHE A 141 -14.43 10.64 12.09
CA PHE A 141 -13.19 10.27 12.78
C PHE A 141 -13.02 11.08 14.07
N GLY A 142 -12.56 10.42 15.15
CA GLY A 142 -12.39 11.04 16.46
C GLY A 142 -13.70 11.06 17.27
N PHE A 143 -13.90 12.12 18.05
CA PHE A 143 -15.11 12.35 18.81
C PHE A 143 -15.83 13.60 18.30
N THR A 144 -17.15 13.52 18.19
CA THR A 144 -18.03 14.67 18.03
C THR A 144 -18.05 15.51 19.31
N SER A 145 -18.49 16.77 19.20
CA SER A 145 -18.64 17.65 20.37
C SER A 145 -19.53 17.01 21.45
N ASP A 146 -20.63 16.37 21.03
CA ASP A 146 -21.59 15.72 21.92
C ASP A 146 -20.95 14.51 22.64
N GLU A 147 -20.13 13.72 21.95
CA GLU A 147 -19.40 12.60 22.56
C GLU A 147 -18.34 13.08 23.54
N VAL A 148 -17.66 14.21 23.27
CA VAL A 148 -16.72 14.82 24.22
C VAL A 148 -17.45 15.30 25.48
N GLU A 149 -18.59 15.96 25.33
CA GLU A 149 -19.41 16.42 26.47
C GLU A 149 -19.92 15.24 27.31
N LEU A 150 -20.35 14.16 26.66
CA LEU A 150 -20.75 12.92 27.33
C LEU A 150 -19.59 12.31 28.15
N LEU A 151 -18.38 12.25 27.58
CA LEU A 151 -17.21 11.71 28.27
C LEU A 151 -16.82 12.57 29.49
N LEU A 152 -16.90 13.90 29.38
CA LEU A 152 -16.58 14.81 30.48
C LEU A 152 -17.59 14.72 31.63
N THR A 153 -18.87 14.53 31.33
CA THR A 153 -19.93 14.40 32.35
C THR A 153 -19.88 13.07 33.11
N HIS A 154 -19.38 11.99 32.51
CA HIS A 154 -19.24 10.67 33.17
C HIS A 154 -17.99 10.56 34.07
N HIS A 155 -17.09 11.53 34.02
CA HIS A 155 -15.88 11.60 34.86
C HIS A 155 -15.96 12.65 35.98
N SER A 156 -17.15 13.21 36.23
CA SER A 156 -17.45 14.16 37.30
C SER A 156 -18.23 13.52 38.44
#